data_AF-A0A8A4ZHD0-F1
#
_entry.id   AF-A0A8A4ZHD0-F1
#
_cell.length_a   1.000
_cell.length_b   1.000
_cell.length_c   1.000
_cell.angle_alpha   90.00
_cell.angle_beta   90.00
_cell.angle_gamma   90.00
#
_symmetry.space_group_name_H-M   'P 1'
#
loop_
_entity.id
_entity.type
_entity.pdbx_description
1 polymer ?
#
loop_
_entity_poly.entity_id
_entity_poly.type
_entity_poly.pdbx_seq_one_letter_code
_entity_poly.pdbx_strand_id
1 'polypeptide(L)'
;MKSAYRVLALLIALGVAVQAASIAYGWFQVISDVDAGAVYTSDTELNAGHALHGTVGVMVIPLLAVALLIVAFFARLRGGVRSAVIIFVLVVVQIALAFAAFGAPIVGALHGLNALAILGTALTASRLGSRPRAGAAAPASRAAA
;
A
#
# COMPACT_ATOMS: atom_id res chain seq x y z
N MET A 1 13.23 0.91 -15.91
CA MET A 1 11.93 0.65 -15.25
C MET A 1 11.98 -0.27 -14.02
N LYS A 2 13.02 -1.11 -13.81
CA LYS A 2 13.13 -1.95 -12.59
C LYS A 2 13.20 -1.14 -11.28
N SER A 3 14.00 -0.07 -11.26
CA SER A 3 14.10 0.83 -10.11
C SER A 3 12.77 1.54 -9.83
N ALA A 4 12.17 2.15 -10.87
CA ALA A 4 10.85 2.77 -10.77
C ALA A 4 9.78 1.80 -10.24
N TYR A 5 9.74 0.56 -10.76
CA TYR A 5 8.85 -0.48 -10.25
C TYR A 5 9.05 -0.76 -8.76
N ARG A 6 10.31 -0.92 -8.32
CA ARG A 6 10.66 -1.14 -6.91
C ARG A 6 10.23 0.04 -6.04
N VAL A 7 10.53 1.27 -6.45
CA VAL A 7 10.20 2.49 -5.69
C VAL A 7 8.69 2.63 -5.56
N LEU A 8 7.93 2.48 -6.65
CA LEU A 8 6.47 2.56 -6.63
C LEU A 8 5.86 1.50 -5.70
N ALA A 9 6.35 0.26 -5.75
CA ALA A 9 5.89 -0.79 -4.85
C ALA A 9 6.19 -0.45 -3.36
N LEU A 10 7.35 0.12 -3.07
CA LEU A 10 7.69 0.58 -1.71
C LEU A 10 6.84 1.77 -1.25
N LEU A 11 6.55 2.71 -2.15
CA LEU A 11 5.68 3.85 -1.85
C LEU A 11 4.25 3.41 -1.54
N ILE A 12 3.72 2.40 -2.23
CA ILE A 12 2.42 1.80 -1.89
C ILE A 12 2.46 1.19 -0.49
N ALA A 13 3.49 0.37 -0.19
CA ALA A 13 3.66 -0.23 1.13
C ALA A 13 3.75 0.84 2.25
N LEU A 14 4.55 1.89 2.02
CA LEU A 14 4.66 3.02 2.94
C LEU A 14 3.32 3.76 3.09
N GLY A 15 2.59 3.98 1.99
CA GLY A 15 1.27 4.60 2.02
C GLY A 15 0.27 3.82 2.87
N VAL A 16 0.29 2.48 2.83
CA VAL A 16 -0.54 1.65 3.72
C VAL A 16 -0.12 1.81 5.18
N ALA A 17 1.18 1.85 5.48
CA ALA A 17 1.67 2.06 6.84
C ALA A 17 1.27 3.44 7.39
N VAL A 18 1.39 4.49 6.56
CA VAL A 18 0.92 5.85 6.90
C VAL A 18 -0.58 5.86 7.15
N GLN A 19 -1.38 5.18 6.33
CA GLN A 19 -2.83 5.06 6.58
C GLN A 19 -3.16 4.39 7.90
N ALA A 20 -2.47 3.30 8.25
CA ALA A 20 -2.68 2.58 9.51
C ALA A 20 -2.33 3.46 10.72
N ALA A 21 -1.21 4.19 10.67
CA ALA A 21 -0.85 5.15 11.71
C ALA A 21 -1.87 6.31 11.81
N SER A 22 -2.31 6.84 10.66
CA SER A 22 -3.25 7.97 10.60
C SER A 22 -4.62 7.62 11.21
N ILE A 23 -5.16 6.44 10.88
CA ILE A 23 -6.46 6.03 11.42
C ILE A 23 -6.39 5.68 12.90
N ALA A 24 -5.26 5.11 13.37
CA ALA A 24 -5.03 4.90 14.79
C ALA A 24 -5.00 6.24 15.54
N TYR A 25 -4.21 7.21 15.06
CA TYR A 25 -4.20 8.56 15.62
C TYR A 25 -5.60 9.20 15.63
N GLY A 26 -6.34 9.09 14.50
CA GLY A 26 -7.68 9.65 14.39
C GLY A 26 -8.64 9.11 15.45
N TRP A 27 -8.63 7.80 15.72
CA TRP A 27 -9.49 7.21 16.75
C TRP A 27 -8.99 7.45 18.17
N PHE A 28 -7.68 7.45 18.43
CA PHE A 28 -7.16 7.81 19.76
C PHE A 28 -7.50 9.26 20.13
N GLN A 29 -7.50 10.17 19.15
CA GLN A 29 -7.97 11.54 19.38
C GLN A 29 -9.47 11.57 19.74
N VAL A 30 -10.32 10.85 18.99
CA VAL A 30 -11.76 10.76 19.31
C VAL A 30 -11.99 10.25 20.74
N ILE A 31 -11.27 9.20 21.14
CA ILE A 31 -11.36 8.65 22.50
C ILE A 31 -10.98 9.71 23.53
N SER A 32 -9.85 10.40 23.32
CA SER A 32 -9.39 11.46 24.21
C SER A 32 -10.39 12.63 24.31
N ASP A 33 -11.00 13.01 23.20
CA ASP A 33 -11.99 14.09 23.16
C ASP A 33 -13.27 13.69 23.91
N VAL A 34 -13.73 12.44 23.73
CA VAL A 34 -14.89 11.89 24.44
C VAL A 34 -14.63 11.81 25.94
N ASP A 35 -13.44 11.37 26.36
CA ASP A 35 -13.03 11.36 27.77
C ASP A 35 -13.02 12.78 28.37
N ALA A 36 -12.78 13.80 27.55
CA ALA A 36 -12.85 15.21 27.92
C ALA A 36 -14.29 15.81 27.85
N GLY A 37 -15.29 15.01 27.50
CA GLY A 37 -16.70 15.40 27.46
C GLY A 37 -17.23 15.82 26.09
N ALA A 38 -16.47 15.61 25.00
CA ALA A 38 -16.97 15.87 23.65
C ALA A 38 -18.06 14.86 23.25
N VAL A 39 -19.00 15.30 22.41
CA VAL A 39 -20.04 14.47 21.81
C VAL A 39 -19.86 14.47 20.30
N TYR A 40 -19.69 13.29 19.70
CA TYR A 40 -19.57 13.11 18.26
C TYR A 40 -20.93 12.79 17.63
N THR A 41 -21.29 13.53 16.59
CA THR A 41 -22.51 13.37 15.79
C THR A 41 -22.18 13.25 14.30
N SER A 42 -23.19 13.08 13.44
CA SER A 42 -23.01 13.08 11.99
C SER A 42 -22.41 14.37 11.43
N ASP A 43 -22.55 15.48 12.15
CA ASP A 43 -22.09 16.80 11.74
C ASP A 43 -20.70 17.12 12.31
N THR A 44 -20.09 16.18 13.04
CA THR A 44 -18.75 16.36 13.57
C THR A 44 -17.71 16.23 12.46
N GLU A 45 -16.89 17.26 12.30
CA GLU A 45 -15.82 17.29 11.32
C GLU A 45 -14.78 16.18 11.57
N LEU A 46 -14.26 15.62 10.48
CA LEU A 46 -13.20 14.63 10.55
C LEU A 46 -11.90 15.29 11.04
N ASN A 47 -11.27 14.70 12.06
CA ASN A 47 -9.94 15.12 12.48
C ASN A 47 -8.87 14.78 11.43
N ALA A 48 -7.66 15.31 11.64
CA ALA A 48 -6.54 15.17 10.71
C ALA A 48 -6.17 13.71 10.42
N GLY A 49 -6.31 12.79 11.40
CA GLY A 49 -6.04 11.37 11.21
C GLY A 49 -7.00 10.71 10.24
N HIS A 50 -8.30 10.98 10.39
CA HIS A 50 -9.34 10.52 9.46
C HIS A 50 -9.15 11.12 8.06
N ALA A 51 -8.90 12.43 7.97
CA ALA A 51 -8.70 13.11 6.69
C ALA A 51 -7.47 12.58 5.94
N LEU A 52 -6.36 12.35 6.65
CA LEU A 52 -5.13 11.82 6.07
C LEU A 52 -5.30 10.35 5.65
N HIS A 53 -5.96 9.53 6.46
CA HIS A 53 -6.28 8.14 6.13
C HIS A 53 -7.10 8.08 4.82
N GLY A 54 -8.20 8.83 4.76
CA GLY A 54 -9.06 8.90 3.57
C GLY A 54 -8.31 9.37 2.33
N THR A 55 -7.59 10.50 2.42
CA THR A 55 -6.86 11.10 1.28
C THR A 55 -5.81 10.14 0.72
N VAL A 56 -5.00 9.52 1.58
CA VAL A 56 -3.97 8.57 1.13
C VAL A 56 -4.63 7.32 0.52
N GLY A 57 -5.73 6.84 1.10
CA GLY A 57 -6.44 5.64 0.68
C GLY A 57 -7.17 5.77 -0.66
N VAL A 58 -7.84 6.89 -0.93
CA VAL A 58 -8.67 7.06 -2.14
C VAL A 58 -7.98 7.83 -3.26
N MET A 59 -6.92 8.59 -2.97
CA MET A 59 -6.19 9.36 -3.97
C MET A 59 -4.78 8.83 -4.21
N VAL A 60 -3.93 8.83 -3.17
CA VAL A 60 -2.49 8.59 -3.34
C VAL A 60 -2.18 7.14 -3.74
N ILE A 61 -2.68 6.16 -2.99
CA ILE A 61 -2.42 4.74 -3.28
C ILE A 61 -2.99 4.31 -4.64
N PRO A 62 -4.23 4.68 -5.03
CA PRO A 62 -4.75 4.34 -6.34
C PRO A 62 -3.91 4.89 -7.49
N LEU A 63 -3.45 6.14 -7.40
CA LEU A 63 -2.55 6.72 -8.40
C LEU A 63 -1.21 5.96 -8.47
N LEU A 64 -0.63 5.61 -7.31
CA LEU A 64 0.59 4.80 -7.27
C LEU A 64 0.38 3.39 -7.84
N ALA A 65 -0.78 2.77 -7.62
CA ALA A 65 -1.11 1.45 -8.14
C ALA A 65 -1.25 1.47 -9.67
N VAL A 66 -1.91 2.49 -10.23
CA VAL A 66 -1.99 2.71 -11.69
C VAL A 66 -0.60 2.95 -12.27
N ALA A 67 0.20 3.81 -11.64
CA ALA A 67 1.58 4.06 -12.07
C ALA A 67 2.42 2.77 -12.04
N LEU A 68 2.31 1.96 -10.98
CA LEU A 68 3.00 0.68 -10.87
C LEU A 68 2.57 -0.28 -11.99
N LEU A 69 1.27 -0.36 -12.30
CA LEU A 69 0.74 -1.20 -13.37
C LEU A 69 1.31 -0.79 -14.73
N ILE A 70 1.31 0.51 -15.05
CA ILE A 70 1.91 1.04 -16.28
C ILE A 70 3.40 0.68 -16.34
N VAL A 71 4.15 0.99 -15.27
CA VAL A 71 5.59 0.72 -15.19
C VAL A 71 5.92 -0.78 -15.29
N ALA A 72 5.04 -1.66 -14.81
CA ALA A 72 5.26 -3.10 -14.80
C ALA A 72 5.41 -3.69 -16.21
N PHE A 73 4.69 -3.19 -17.22
CA PHE A 73 4.82 -3.61 -18.62
C PHE A 73 6.22 -3.33 -19.18
N PHE A 74 6.86 -2.25 -18.72
CA PHE A 74 8.18 -1.84 -19.17
C PHE A 74 9.32 -2.34 -18.27
N ALA A 75 9.02 -2.82 -17.06
CA ALA A 75 10.02 -3.31 -16.09
C ALA A 75 10.72 -4.59 -16.53
N ARG A 76 10.09 -5.40 -17.40
CA ARG A 76 10.60 -6.71 -17.88
C ARG A 76 11.06 -7.61 -16.71
N LEU A 77 10.32 -7.56 -15.60
CA LEU A 77 10.52 -8.42 -14.43
C LEU A 77 9.62 -9.64 -14.55
N ARG A 78 10.17 -10.84 -14.40
CA ARG A 78 9.38 -12.07 -14.33
C ARG A 78 8.43 -11.98 -13.14
N GLY A 79 7.12 -11.99 -13.43
CA GLY A 79 6.06 -11.81 -12.42
C GLY A 79 5.69 -10.36 -12.10
N GLY A 80 6.37 -9.35 -12.65
CA GLY A 80 6.13 -7.94 -12.33
C GLY A 80 4.72 -7.45 -12.69
N VAL A 81 4.25 -7.76 -13.91
CA VAL A 81 2.88 -7.41 -14.36
C VAL A 81 1.84 -8.11 -13.49
N ARG A 82 2.01 -9.41 -13.20
CA ARG A 82 1.09 -10.16 -12.33
C ARG A 82 0.99 -9.53 -10.94
N SER A 83 2.11 -9.20 -10.31
CA SER A 83 2.12 -8.53 -9.00
C SER A 83 1.44 -7.17 -9.05
N ALA A 84 1.69 -6.37 -10.08
CA ALA A 84 1.06 -5.05 -10.22
C ALA A 84 -0.47 -5.16 -10.43
N VAL A 85 -0.94 -6.12 -11.23
CA VAL A 85 -2.39 -6.39 -11.41
C VAL A 85 -3.02 -6.82 -10.10
N ILE A 86 -2.38 -7.72 -9.33
CA ILE A 86 -2.89 -8.14 -8.02
C ILE A 86 -3.01 -6.94 -7.09
N ILE A 87 -1.97 -6.11 -6.97
CA ILE A 87 -2.00 -4.91 -6.14
C ILE A 87 -3.12 -3.96 -6.57
N PHE A 88 -3.28 -3.72 -7.88
CA PHE A 88 -4.36 -2.88 -8.41
C PHE A 88 -5.74 -3.41 -8.05
N VAL A 89 -5.99 -4.71 -8.25
CA VAL A 89 -7.27 -5.34 -7.88
C VAL A 89 -7.51 -5.25 -6.37
N LEU A 90 -6.51 -5.53 -5.55
CA LEU A 90 -6.62 -5.40 -4.10
C LEU A 90 -6.95 -3.95 -3.70
N VAL A 91 -6.39 -2.93 -4.36
CA VAL A 91 -6.72 -1.52 -4.09
C VAL A 91 -8.16 -1.19 -4.48
N VAL A 92 -8.65 -1.69 -5.62
CA VAL A 92 -10.07 -1.53 -5.99
C VAL A 92 -10.99 -2.18 -4.94
N VAL A 93 -10.68 -3.41 -4.53
CA VAL A 93 -11.41 -4.10 -3.46
C VAL A 93 -11.32 -3.32 -2.14
N GLN A 94 -10.18 -2.73 -1.80
CA GLN A 94 -9.98 -1.94 -0.59
C GLN A 94 -10.96 -0.78 -0.50
N ILE A 95 -11.12 -0.05 -1.60
CA ILE A 95 -12.02 1.12 -1.70
C ILE A 95 -13.47 0.67 -1.60
N ALA A 96 -13.85 -0.41 -2.30
CA ALA A 96 -15.19 -0.97 -2.22
C ALA A 96 -15.55 -1.38 -0.78
N LEU A 97 -14.62 -2.07 -0.08
CA LEU A 97 -14.79 -2.45 1.31
C LEU A 97 -14.87 -1.23 2.25
N ALA A 98 -14.13 -0.16 1.97
CA ALA A 98 -14.18 1.08 2.75
C ALA A 98 -15.58 1.69 2.72
N PHE A 99 -16.15 1.86 1.53
CA PHE A 99 -17.49 2.44 1.39
C PHE A 99 -18.58 1.52 1.95
N ALA A 100 -18.46 0.21 1.73
CA ALA A 100 -19.39 -0.76 2.32
C ALA A 100 -19.39 -0.74 3.85
N ALA A 101 -18.25 -0.43 4.49
CA ALA A 101 -18.13 -0.36 5.94
C ALA A 101 -18.98 0.76 6.58
N PHE A 102 -19.33 1.81 5.85
CA PHE A 102 -20.27 2.83 6.35
C PHE A 102 -21.69 2.28 6.56
N GLY A 103 -22.10 1.29 5.78
CA GLY A 103 -23.40 0.62 5.95
C GLY A 103 -23.34 -0.61 6.86
N ALA A 104 -22.19 -1.27 6.96
CA ALA A 104 -21.98 -2.46 7.79
C ALA A 104 -20.60 -2.42 8.45
N PRO A 105 -20.47 -1.92 9.70
CA PRO A 105 -19.18 -1.69 10.35
C PRO A 105 -18.26 -2.92 10.42
N ILE A 106 -18.83 -4.12 10.53
CA ILE A 106 -18.06 -5.38 10.54
C ILE A 106 -17.24 -5.60 9.25
N VAL A 107 -17.67 -5.02 8.12
CA VAL A 107 -16.92 -5.04 6.86
C VAL A 107 -15.60 -4.28 6.98
N GLY A 108 -15.49 -3.34 7.93
CA GLY A 108 -14.23 -2.67 8.27
C GLY A 108 -13.11 -3.63 8.65
N ALA A 109 -13.42 -4.79 9.24
CA ALA A 109 -12.41 -5.82 9.52
C ALA A 109 -11.83 -6.42 8.23
N LEU A 110 -12.68 -6.68 7.22
CA LEU A 110 -12.23 -7.15 5.90
C LEU A 110 -11.40 -6.10 5.19
N HIS A 111 -11.78 -4.83 5.30
CA HIS A 111 -10.98 -3.70 4.82
C HIS A 111 -9.58 -3.69 5.47
N GLY A 112 -9.50 -3.85 6.80
CA GLY A 112 -8.22 -3.96 7.51
C GLY A 112 -7.36 -5.13 7.03
N LEU A 113 -7.95 -6.31 6.85
CA LEU A 113 -7.24 -7.50 6.34
C LEU A 113 -6.74 -7.31 4.90
N ASN A 114 -7.55 -6.71 4.03
CA ASN A 114 -7.15 -6.45 2.65
C ASN A 114 -6.04 -5.38 2.56
N ALA A 115 -5.98 -4.42 3.50
CA ALA A 115 -4.85 -3.49 3.60
C ALA A 115 -3.53 -4.24 3.89
N LEU A 116 -3.56 -5.22 4.79
CA LEU A 116 -2.39 -6.07 5.07
C LEU A 116 -1.99 -6.92 3.86
N ALA A 117 -2.96 -7.40 3.09
CA ALA A 117 -2.70 -8.09 1.83
C ALA A 117 -2.01 -7.16 0.80
N ILE A 118 -2.46 -5.92 0.66
CA ILE A 118 -1.80 -4.91 -0.20
C ILE A 118 -0.36 -4.69 0.27
N LEU A 119 -0.15 -4.45 1.57
CA LEU A 119 1.18 -4.23 2.16
C LEU A 119 2.12 -5.41 1.86
N GLY A 120 1.71 -6.63 2.20
CA GLY A 120 2.53 -7.83 1.97
C GLY A 120 2.84 -8.09 0.50
N THR A 121 1.87 -7.85 -0.38
CA THR A 121 2.03 -8.02 -1.83
C THR A 121 2.96 -6.96 -2.41
N ALA A 122 2.82 -5.70 -1.99
CA ALA A 122 3.68 -4.59 -2.40
C ALA A 122 5.13 -4.78 -1.94
N LEU A 123 5.35 -5.23 -0.70
CA LEU A 123 6.69 -5.57 -0.20
C LEU A 123 7.30 -6.72 -0.99
N THR A 124 6.54 -7.77 -1.28
CA THR A 124 6.99 -8.90 -2.12
C THR A 124 7.32 -8.44 -3.54
N ALA A 125 6.48 -7.60 -4.14
CA ALA A 125 6.70 -7.02 -5.46
C ALA A 125 8.01 -6.22 -5.49
N SER A 126 8.26 -5.38 -4.48
CA SER A 126 9.48 -4.54 -4.42
C SER A 126 10.78 -5.35 -4.51
N ARG A 127 10.79 -6.58 -3.99
CA ARG A 127 11.95 -7.48 -4.00
C ARG A 127 12.26 -8.04 -5.39
N LEU A 128 11.29 -8.08 -6.31
CA LEU A 128 11.51 -8.52 -7.69
C LEU A 128 12.49 -7.60 -8.43
N GLY A 129 12.48 -6.29 -8.13
CA GLY A 129 13.38 -5.30 -8.73
C GLY A 129 14.80 -5.32 -8.17
N SER A 130 15.05 -6.03 -7.06
CA SER A 130 16.31 -6.04 -6.32
C SER A 130 17.20 -7.25 -6.61
N ARG A 131 16.73 -8.25 -7.36
CA ARG A 131 17.50 -9.47 -7.63
C ARG A 131 18.77 -9.13 -8.43
N PRO A 132 19.98 -9.46 -7.91
CA PRO A 132 21.22 -9.30 -8.66
C PRO A 132 21.15 -10.08 -9.98
N ARG A 133 21.75 -9.53 -11.03
CA ARG A 133 21.94 -10.25 -12.29
C ARG A 133 22.92 -11.39 -11.99
N ALA A 134 22.45 -12.63 -11.87
CA ALA A 134 23.33 -13.80 -11.84
C ALA A 134 24.14 -13.77 -13.15
N GLY A 135 25.42 -13.41 -13.08
CA GLY A 135 26.22 -13.17 -14.28
C GLY A 135 27.47 -12.30 -14.14
N ALA A 136 27.92 -11.94 -12.93
CA ALA A 136 29.31 -11.53 -12.73
C ALA A 136 30.05 -12.71 -12.08
N ALA A 137 30.14 -13.83 -12.81
CA ALA A 137 31.14 -14.84 -12.48
C ALA A 137 32.51 -14.17 -12.68
N ALA A 138 33.28 -14.07 -11.60
CA ALA A 138 34.65 -13.57 -11.68
C ALA A 138 35.43 -14.39 -12.71
N PRO A 139 36.27 -13.77 -13.57
CA PRO A 139 37.09 -14.52 -14.49
C PRO A 139 38.01 -15.44 -13.67
N ALA A 140 37.82 -16.75 -13.81
CA ALA A 140 38.76 -17.73 -13.29
C ALA A 140 40.10 -17.51 -13.99
N SER A 141 41.10 -17.01 -13.26
CA SER A 141 42.46 -16.95 -13.78
C SER A 141 42.93 -18.38 -14.04
N ARG A 142 43.11 -18.72 -15.31
CA ARG A 142 43.92 -19.89 -15.68
C ARG A 142 45.36 -19.58 -15.28
N ALA A 143 45.81 -20.14 -14.16
CA ALA A 143 47.24 -20.33 -13.94
C ALA A 143 47.72 -21.36 -14.96
N ALA A 144 48.55 -20.89 -15.90
CA ALA A 144 49.24 -21.73 -16.86
C ALA A 144 50.27 -22.61 -16.14
N ALA A 145 50.39 -23.85 -16.61
CA ALA A 145 51.47 -24.79 -16.28
C ALA A 145 52.71 -24.50 -17.14
#